data_AF-A0A382R4P0-F1
#
_entry.id   AF-A0A382R4P0-F1
#
_cell.length_a   1.000
_cell.length_b   1.000
_cell.length_c   1.000
_cell.angle_alpha   90.00
_cell.angle_beta   90.00
_cell.angle_gamma   90.00
#
_symmetry.space_group_name_H-M   'P 1'
#
loop_
_entity.id
_entity.type
_entity.pdbx_description
1 polymer ?
#
loop_
_entity_poly.entity_id
_entity_poly.type
_entity_poly.pdbx_seq_one_letter_code
_entity_poly.pdbx_strand_id
1 'polypeptide(L)'
;MEALVLFALVISLLVIGVPIAVCLGLSSIIFLLLFSDGSLASIAQTLFSAFHGHYTLLAVPFFILASTFMATGGVARRIIRFAI
;
A
#
# COMPACT_ATOMS: atom_id res chain seq x y z
N MET A 1 -7.99 -28.71 -1.33
CA MET A 1 -7.68 -28.50 -2.77
C MET A 1 -7.46 -27.02 -3.06
N GLU A 2 -8.30 -26.13 -2.53
CA GLU A 2 -8.19 -24.67 -2.64
C GLU A 2 -6.80 -24.08 -2.31
N ALA A 3 -6.19 -24.51 -1.21
CA ALA A 3 -4.85 -24.04 -0.84
C ALA A 3 -3.76 -24.37 -1.89
N LEU A 4 -3.89 -25.50 -2.59
CA LEU A 4 -2.96 -25.87 -3.66
C LEU A 4 -3.15 -24.97 -4.90
N VAL A 5 -4.39 -24.58 -5.20
CA VAL A 5 -4.71 -23.66 -6.30
C VAL A 5 -4.14 -22.27 -6.02
N LEU A 6 -4.34 -21.75 -4.81
CA LEU A 6 -3.73 -20.48 -4.37
C LEU A 6 -2.21 -20.52 -4.48
N PHE A 7 -1.59 -21.60 -3.98
CA PHE A 7 -0.13 -21.72 -4.00
C PHE A 7 0.40 -21.83 -5.45
N ALA A 8 -0.24 -22.60 -6.31
CA ALA A 8 0.12 -22.71 -7.72
C ALA A 8 -0.02 -21.36 -8.46
N LEU A 9 -1.06 -20.58 -8.16
CA LEU A 9 -1.23 -19.23 -8.70
C LEU A 9 -0.09 -18.30 -8.27
N VAL A 10 0.23 -18.25 -6.98
CA VAL A 10 1.34 -17.40 -6.48
C VAL A 10 2.67 -17.78 -7.13
N ILE A 11 2.99 -19.07 -7.17
CA ILE A 11 4.26 -19.57 -7.73
C ILE A 11 4.35 -19.27 -9.23
N SER A 12 3.27 -19.48 -9.99
CA SER A 12 3.26 -19.19 -11.43
C SER A 12 3.45 -17.69 -11.73
N LEU A 13 2.78 -16.80 -10.98
CA LEU A 13 2.98 -15.34 -11.08
C LEU A 13 4.42 -14.94 -10.74
N LEU A 14 5.01 -15.56 -9.71
CA LEU A 14 6.39 -15.30 -9.29
C LEU A 14 7.41 -15.74 -10.35
N VAL A 15 7.21 -16.90 -10.98
CA VAL A 15 8.09 -17.40 -12.06
C VAL A 15 8.08 -16.47 -13.29
N ILE A 16 6.96 -15.80 -13.56
CA ILE A 16 6.83 -14.82 -14.65
C ILE A 16 7.50 -13.47 -14.30
N GLY A 17 8.03 -13.31 -13.08
CA GLY A 17 8.77 -12.12 -12.65
C GLY A 17 7.88 -11.00 -12.10
N VAL A 18 6.62 -11.30 -11.75
CA VAL A 18 5.73 -10.33 -11.13
C VAL A 18 6.20 -10.03 -9.70
N PRO A 19 6.17 -8.76 -9.22
CA PRO A 19 6.55 -8.43 -7.85
C PRO A 19 5.71 -9.19 -6.82
N ILE A 20 6.35 -9.66 -5.75
CA ILE A 20 5.73 -10.54 -4.74
C ILE A 20 4.41 -9.98 -4.19
N ALA A 21 4.36 -8.67 -3.90
CA ALA A 21 3.14 -8.02 -3.41
C ALA A 21 1.97 -8.13 -4.41
N VAL A 22 2.26 -8.00 -5.70
CA VAL A 22 1.27 -8.13 -6.78
C VAL A 22 0.86 -9.58 -6.95
N CYS A 23 1.79 -10.54 -6.83
CA CYS A 23 1.47 -11.97 -6.88
C CYS A 23 0.44 -12.35 -5.80
N LEU A 24 0.71 -11.97 -4.54
CA LEU A 24 -0.16 -12.29 -3.40
C LEU A 24 -1.54 -11.64 -3.52
N GLY A 25 -1.59 -10.38 -3.97
CA GLY A 25 -2.85 -9.67 -4.18
C GLY A 25 -3.68 -10.28 -5.31
N LEU A 26 -3.08 -10.47 -6.48
CA LEU A 26 -3.78 -11.00 -7.65
C LEU A 26 -4.23 -12.45 -7.45
N SER A 27 -3.39 -13.32 -6.88
CA SER A 27 -3.77 -14.71 -6.61
C SER A 27 -4.98 -14.78 -5.67
N SER A 28 -5.02 -13.91 -4.66
CA SER A 28 -6.13 -13.85 -3.70
C SER A 28 -7.42 -13.35 -4.35
N ILE A 29 -7.34 -12.33 -5.20
CA ILE A 29 -8.49 -11.80 -5.93
C ILE A 29 -9.04 -12.84 -6.92
N ILE A 30 -8.16 -13.46 -7.72
CA ILE A 30 -8.54 -14.49 -8.70
C ILE A 30 -9.19 -15.68 -7.99
N PHE A 31 -8.61 -16.12 -6.87
CA PHE A 31 -9.16 -17.23 -6.10
C PHE A 31 -10.54 -16.91 -5.54
N LEU A 32 -10.73 -15.72 -4.94
CA LEU A 32 -12.03 -15.29 -4.43
C LEU A 32 -13.07 -15.20 -5.54
N LEU A 33 -12.71 -14.73 -6.74
CA LEU A 33 -13.65 -14.66 -7.86
C LEU A 33 -14.06 -16.01 -8.45
N LEU A 34 -13.19 -17.01 -8.37
CA LEU A 34 -13.43 -18.33 -8.95
C LEU A 34 -14.06 -19.32 -7.96
N PHE A 35 -13.78 -19.19 -6.67
CA PHE A 35 -14.15 -20.17 -5.64
C PHE A 35 -15.02 -19.61 -4.52
N SER A 36 -15.30 -18.31 -4.49
CA SER A 36 -16.17 -17.69 -3.48
C SER A 36 -17.41 -17.08 -4.13
N ASP A 37 -18.54 -17.10 -3.41
CA ASP A 37 -19.78 -16.41 -3.80
C ASP A 37 -19.71 -14.89 -3.57
N GLY A 38 -18.54 -14.38 -3.17
CA GLY A 38 -18.31 -12.96 -2.93
C GLY A 38 -18.43 -12.13 -4.21
N SER A 39 -19.14 -11.00 -4.13
CA SER A 39 -19.22 -10.06 -5.25
C SER A 39 -17.91 -9.30 -5.43
N LEU A 40 -17.64 -8.81 -6.65
CA LEU A 40 -16.49 -7.94 -6.92
C LEU A 40 -16.48 -6.69 -6.01
N ALA A 41 -17.65 -6.22 -5.59
CA ALA A 41 -17.80 -5.12 -4.64
C ALA A 41 -17.26 -5.49 -3.24
N SER A 42 -17.45 -6.72 -2.78
CA SER A 42 -16.90 -7.17 -1.48
C SER A 42 -15.37 -7.16 -1.47
N ILE A 43 -14.74 -7.58 -2.58
CA ILE A 43 -13.29 -7.56 -2.76
C ILE A 43 -12.77 -6.12 -2.76
N ALA A 44 -13.44 -5.22 -3.49
CA ALA A 44 -13.10 -3.80 -3.51
C ALA A 44 -13.19 -3.18 -2.10
N GLN A 45 -14.21 -3.56 -1.32
CA GLN A 45 -14.39 -3.06 0.03
C GLN A 45 -13.32 -3.59 1.01
N THR A 46 -12.91 -4.85 0.88
CA THR A 46 -11.80 -5.42 1.67
C THR A 46 -10.48 -4.73 1.34
N LEU A 47 -10.17 -4.51 0.06
CA LEU A 47 -8.98 -3.78 -0.36
C LEU A 47 -8.99 -2.35 0.19
N PHE A 48 -10.11 -1.64 0.06
CA PHE A 48 -10.26 -0.28 0.57
C PHE A 48 -10.09 -0.22 2.09
N SER A 49 -10.69 -1.17 2.82
CA SER A 49 -10.54 -1.28 4.27
C SER A 49 -9.10 -1.60 4.70
N ALA A 50 -8.33 -2.33 3.88
CA ALA A 50 -6.91 -2.60 4.14
C ALA A 50 -6.02 -1.37 3.96
N PHE A 51 -6.39 -0.44 3.06
CA PHE A 51 -5.68 0.85 2.93
C PHE A 51 -6.11 1.87 3.98
N HIS A 52 -7.34 1.78 4.47
CA HIS A 52 -7.84 2.60 5.54
C HIS A 52 -7.09 2.36 6.86
N GLY A 53 -6.68 3.44 7.51
CA GLY A 53 -6.02 3.40 8.82
C GLY A 53 -4.51 3.65 8.79
N HIS A 54 -3.87 3.66 7.63
CA HIS A 54 -2.44 3.95 7.51
C HIS A 54 -2.14 5.46 7.47
N TYR A 55 -2.71 6.24 8.40
CA TYR A 55 -2.45 7.69 8.53
C TYR A 55 -0.97 7.99 8.79
N THR A 56 -0.20 7.04 9.33
CA THR A 56 1.25 7.12 9.47
C THR A 56 1.97 7.25 8.13
N LEU A 57 1.45 6.67 7.05
CA LEU A 57 2.03 6.84 5.71
C LEU A 57 1.82 8.28 5.19
N LEU A 58 0.77 8.97 5.66
CA LEU A 58 0.58 10.41 5.38
C LEU A 58 1.62 11.29 6.07
N ALA A 59 2.34 10.79 7.07
CA ALA A 59 3.43 11.54 7.68
C ALA A 59 4.50 11.90 6.65
N VAL A 60 4.81 11.02 5.68
CA VAL A 60 5.82 11.28 4.65
C VAL A 60 5.50 12.51 3.79
N PRO A 61 4.34 12.60 3.11
CA PRO A 61 4.00 13.79 2.32
C PRO A 61 3.84 15.04 3.20
N PHE A 62 3.33 14.92 4.43
CA PHE A 62 3.23 16.08 5.33
C PHE A 62 4.58 16.57 5.84
N PHE A 63 5.55 15.68 6.08
CA PHE A 63 6.92 16.06 6.40
C PHE A 63 7.57 16.81 5.23
N ILE A 64 7.38 16.32 4.00
CA ILE A 64 7.87 17.01 2.80
C ILE A 64 7.24 18.40 2.71
N LEU A 65 5.91 18.51 2.84
CA LEU A 65 5.21 19.79 2.81
C LEU A 65 5.71 20.76 3.89
N ALA A 66 5.77 20.31 5.15
CA ALA A 66 6.28 21.11 6.26
C ALA A 66 7.72 21.58 6.02
N SER A 67 8.59 20.71 5.49
CA SER A 67 9.98 21.07 5.17
C SER A 67 10.08 22.17 4.11
N THR A 68 9.22 22.13 3.08
CA THR A 68 9.21 23.15 2.02
C THR A 68 8.73 24.50 2.56
N PHE A 69 7.72 24.51 3.43
CA PHE A 69 7.29 25.73 4.12
C PHE A 69 8.37 26.30 5.05
N MET A 70 9.09 25.45 5.77
CA MET A 70 10.18 25.89 6.65
C MET A 70 11.36 26.48 5.89
N ALA A 71 11.69 25.91 4.71
CA ALA A 71 12.76 26.39 3.85
C ALA A 71 12.39 27.71 3.16
N THR A 72 11.22 27.79 2.51
CA THR A 72 10.77 28.99 1.78
C THR A 72 10.41 30.15 2.71
N GLY A 73 9.78 29.89 3.86
CA GLY A 73 9.40 30.91 4.84
C GLY A 73 10.56 31.42 5.71
N GLY A 74 11.78 30.89 5.53
CA GLY A 74 12.95 31.23 6.32
C GLY A 74 12.86 30.81 7.79
N VAL A 75 11.84 30.02 8.17
CA VAL A 75 11.62 29.53 9.53
C VAL A 75 12.79 28.67 9.98
N ALA A 76 13.28 27.77 9.10
CA ALA A 76 14.46 26.96 9.38
C ALA A 76 15.67 27.83 9.76
N ARG A 77 15.91 28.92 9.03
CA ARG A 77 17.02 29.85 9.30
C ARG A 77 16.83 30.64 10.59
N ARG A 78 15.61 31.04 10.92
CA ARG A 78 15.29 31.73 12.19
C ARG A 78 15.47 30.81 13.40
N ILE A 79 15.06 29.55 13.30
CA ILE A 79 15.27 28.54 14.36
C ILE A 79 16.76 28.33 14.62
N ILE A 80 17.57 28.15 13.55
CA ILE A 80 19.02 27.99 13.68
C ILE A 80 19.66 29.21 14.36
N ARG A 81 19.27 30.43 13.95
CA ARG A 81 19.77 31.67 14.56
C ARG A 81 19.34 31.85 16.02
N PHE A 82 18.22 31.25 16.43
CA PHE A 82 17.76 31.31 17.81
C PHE A 82 18.51 30.33 18.72
N ALA A 83 18.90 29.17 18.17
CA ALA A 83 19.57 28.11 18.91
C ALA A 83 21.09 28.30 19.05
N ILE A 84 21.71 29.08 18.14
CA ILE A 84 23.11 29.50 18.17
C ILE A 84 23.19 30.90 18.77
#